data_AF-A0AA43RKJ6-F1
#
_entry.id   AF-A0AA43RKJ6-F1
#
_cell.length_a   1.000
_cell.length_b   1.000
_cell.length_c   1.000
_cell.angle_alpha   90.00
_cell.angle_beta   90.00
_cell.angle_gamma   90.00
#
_symmetry.space_group_name_H-M   'P 1'
#
loop_
_entity.id
_entity.type
_entity.pdbx_description
1 polymer ?
#
loop_
_entity_poly.entity_id
_entity_poly.type
_entity_poly.pdbx_seq_one_letter_code
_entity_poly.pdbx_strand_id
1 'polypeptide(L)'
;MIVKADVEKCLDADSLKEAVKVAKPGTCQISIQLARFEKFYHEVRLATEDLESDNFKKFTSVLDALKNIHLYLSNEKKFEGMKKAATELVASTESSETTKKACLELLEGIELFQLEYYAHVSAHSCAVDKNMKSPCKAGCPAHVNASAYIGLASQGDYAGAVKMVRKDNPFVTACALVCMHPCEDFCRRKGIDAAVNIRGVKKLSIDNAPADEVTTPPRQAETGKNIAVIGGGPCGLSCAYYLAIMGHNVDVYESRHQLGGMLRYGIPKYRFPREKLDQDINAILNVGGINVELDCDVDAAKFNEIKAAHDATFVAIGAHTGKGLRVENVDAEGVMSAVQILREIGDENYPDFSGLNIGVVGGGNVAMDCVRSSVRLNAKNVYCFYRRRIEDMPAAKEEIHGAMEEGVQFLAL
;
A
#
# COMPACT_ATOMS: atom_id res chain seq x y z
N MET A 1 8.14 4.17 28.59
CA MET A 1 8.03 5.18 29.67
C MET A 1 7.16 6.32 29.17
N ILE A 2 5.99 6.54 29.76
CA ILE A 2 5.12 7.68 29.44
C ILE A 2 5.40 8.75 30.50
N VAL A 3 6.03 9.85 30.08
CA VAL A 3 6.22 11.02 30.94
C VAL A 3 5.05 11.95 30.72
N LYS A 4 4.22 12.15 31.75
CA LYS A 4 3.25 13.25 31.83
C LYS A 4 4.03 14.55 31.99
N ALA A 5 3.86 15.49 31.06
CA ALA A 5 4.29 16.87 31.25
C ALA A 5 3.05 17.77 31.38
N ASP A 6 3.04 18.60 32.42
CA ASP A 6 2.04 19.63 32.70
C ASP A 6 2.01 20.66 31.57
N VAL A 7 0.82 20.92 31.02
CA VAL A 7 0.59 21.75 29.82
C VAL A 7 0.57 23.25 30.15
N GLU A 8 0.69 23.66 31.42
CA GLU A 8 0.48 25.07 31.82
C GLU A 8 1.77 25.88 32.06
N LYS A 9 2.95 25.29 31.93
CA LYS A 9 4.22 26.03 32.08
C LYS A 9 5.17 25.68 30.96
N CYS A 10 5.07 26.46 29.89
CA CYS A 10 6.12 26.83 28.94
C CYS A 10 5.50 26.94 27.54
N LEU A 11 5.19 28.18 27.13
CA LEU A 11 5.73 28.83 25.92
C LEU A 11 4.77 29.95 25.51
N ASP A 12 5.27 31.17 25.64
CA ASP A 12 4.70 32.38 25.07
C ASP A 12 4.50 32.19 23.55
N ALA A 13 3.26 32.31 23.09
CA ALA A 13 2.87 32.11 21.70
C ALA A 13 3.56 33.11 20.74
N ASP A 14 4.08 34.22 21.24
CA ASP A 14 4.81 35.20 20.43
C ASP A 14 6.28 34.80 20.18
N SER A 15 6.85 33.92 21.01
CA SER A 15 8.23 33.42 20.85
C SER A 15 8.39 32.36 19.74
N LEU A 16 7.28 31.79 19.23
CA LEU A 16 7.26 30.83 18.11
C LEU A 16 7.10 31.49 16.73
N LYS A 17 7.15 32.83 16.64
CA LYS A 17 6.98 33.57 15.38
C LYS A 17 8.21 33.59 14.46
N GLU A 18 9.32 32.96 14.82
CA GLU A 18 10.35 32.61 13.84
C GLU A 18 9.89 31.38 13.04
N ALA A 19 9.10 31.67 12.00
CA ALA A 19 8.46 30.71 11.14
C ALA A 19 9.46 29.76 10.47
N VAL A 20 9.59 28.53 11.01
CA VAL A 20 9.86 27.38 10.15
C VAL A 20 8.66 27.26 9.22
N LYS A 21 8.82 27.68 7.96
CA LYS A 21 7.83 27.46 6.90
C LYS A 21 7.58 25.97 6.78
N VAL A 22 6.55 25.45 7.46
CA VAL A 22 6.10 24.07 7.29
C VAL A 22 5.63 23.92 5.86
N ALA A 23 6.26 22.98 5.14
CA ALA A 23 6.00 22.70 3.74
C ALA A 23 4.52 22.35 3.52
N LYS A 24 3.84 23.12 2.65
CA LYS A 24 2.44 22.87 2.28
C LYS A 24 2.30 21.49 1.58
N PRO A 25 1.12 20.86 1.60
CA PRO A 25 0.83 19.73 0.72
C PRO A 25 1.19 20.06 -0.74
N GLY A 26 2.00 19.22 -1.41
CA GLY A 26 2.55 19.51 -2.74
C GLY A 26 3.90 20.24 -2.80
N THR A 27 4.55 20.54 -1.66
CA THR A 27 5.92 21.11 -1.66
C THR A 27 6.97 20.06 -2.10
N CYS A 28 7.85 20.48 -3.02
CA CYS A 28 8.98 19.70 -3.54
C CYS A 28 9.88 19.17 -2.41
N GLN A 29 10.38 17.94 -2.55
CA GLN A 29 11.27 17.33 -1.55
C GLN A 29 12.56 18.10 -1.37
N ILE A 30 13.09 18.69 -2.45
CA ILE A 30 14.27 19.55 -2.40
C ILE A 30 14.00 20.80 -1.56
N SER A 31 12.78 21.33 -1.54
CA SER A 31 12.41 22.44 -0.66
C SER A 31 12.40 22.03 0.82
N ILE A 32 11.97 20.81 1.12
CA ILE A 32 11.96 20.28 2.49
C ILE A 32 13.40 20.05 2.98
N GLN A 33 14.21 19.43 2.13
CA GLN A 33 15.64 19.22 2.37
C GLN A 33 16.38 20.55 2.56
N LEU A 34 16.08 21.55 1.72
CA LEU A 34 16.64 22.89 1.85
C LEU A 34 16.28 23.54 3.19
N ALA A 35 15.00 23.52 3.58
CA ALA A 35 14.58 24.11 4.86
C ALA A 35 15.22 23.44 6.08
N ARG A 36 15.41 22.11 6.03
CA ARG A 36 16.13 21.36 7.08
C ARG A 36 17.61 21.73 7.11
N PHE A 37 18.25 21.76 5.95
CA PHE A 37 19.65 22.13 5.84
C PHE A 37 19.90 23.56 6.30
N GLU A 38 18.99 24.50 5.97
CA GLU A 38 19.03 25.89 6.48
C GLU A 38 18.94 25.95 8.00
N LYS A 39 18.07 25.14 8.62
CA LYS A 39 17.99 25.04 10.08
C LYS A 39 19.34 24.62 10.68
N PHE A 40 19.94 23.53 10.19
CA PHE A 40 21.26 23.09 10.65
C PHE A 40 22.34 24.13 10.37
N TYR A 41 22.26 24.81 9.23
CA TYR A 41 23.18 25.87 8.87
C TYR A 41 23.16 27.02 9.88
N HIS A 42 21.97 27.48 10.27
CA HIS A 42 21.82 28.52 11.28
C HIS A 42 22.35 28.07 12.65
N GLU A 43 22.10 26.83 13.04
CA GLU A 43 22.61 26.26 14.29
C GLU A 43 24.15 26.23 14.31
N VAL A 44 24.78 25.72 13.25
CA VAL A 44 26.24 25.68 13.12
C VAL A 44 26.83 27.09 13.05
N ARG A 45 26.19 28.01 12.34
CA ARG A 45 26.63 29.41 12.22
C ARG A 45 26.61 30.15 13.56
N LEU A 46 25.65 29.86 14.43
CA LEU A 46 25.58 30.44 15.77
C LEU A 46 26.60 29.81 16.74
N ALA A 47 26.98 28.55 16.51
CA ALA A 47 27.88 27.81 17.38
C ALA A 47 29.37 27.92 17.01
N THR A 48 29.70 28.33 15.78
CA THR A 48 31.10 28.42 15.30
C THR A 48 31.68 29.82 15.49
N GLU A 49 32.90 29.91 16.03
CA GLU A 49 33.65 31.17 16.13
C GLU A 49 34.45 31.47 14.84
N ASP A 50 34.82 30.42 14.10
CA ASP A 50 35.60 30.53 12.86
C ASP A 50 34.73 30.29 11.61
N LEU A 51 34.16 31.39 11.12
CA LEU A 51 33.39 31.43 9.87
C LEU A 51 34.28 31.37 8.62
N GLU A 52 35.60 31.51 8.77
CA GLU A 52 36.56 31.47 7.66
C GLU A 52 37.18 30.09 7.45
N SER A 53 36.90 29.14 8.36
CA SER A 53 37.34 27.75 8.25
C SER A 53 36.91 27.11 6.92
N ASP A 54 37.78 26.26 6.37
CA ASP A 54 37.53 25.57 5.11
C ASP A 54 36.27 24.68 5.17
N ASN A 55 36.00 24.06 6.32
CA ASN A 55 34.78 23.28 6.54
C ASN A 55 33.52 24.16 6.55
N PHE A 56 33.55 25.33 7.18
CA PHE A 56 32.38 26.22 7.19
C PHE A 56 32.11 26.81 5.80
N LYS A 57 33.16 27.17 5.06
CA LYS A 57 33.05 27.58 3.64
C LYS A 57 32.48 26.47 2.77
N LYS A 58 32.93 25.22 2.98
CA LYS A 58 32.40 24.05 2.27
C LYS A 58 30.94 23.76 2.64
N PHE A 59 30.57 23.92 3.91
CA PHE A 59 29.19 23.75 4.36
C PHE A 59 28.26 24.82 3.77
N THR A 60 28.74 26.06 3.68
CA THR A 60 28.04 27.16 3.00
C THR A 60 27.86 26.86 1.51
N SER A 61 28.89 26.33 0.83
CA SER A 61 28.78 26.00 -0.59
C SER A 61 27.79 24.86 -0.88
N VAL A 62 27.64 23.90 0.04
CA VAL A 62 26.60 22.86 -0.03
C VAL A 62 25.21 23.49 0.05
N LEU A 63 24.99 24.41 1.01
CA LEU A 63 23.71 25.14 1.12
C LEU A 63 23.40 25.91 -0.17
N ASP A 64 24.37 26.63 -0.72
CA ASP A 64 24.18 27.42 -1.94
C ASP A 64 23.92 26.53 -3.16
N ALA A 65 24.59 25.39 -3.26
CA ALA A 65 24.32 24.42 -4.32
C ALA A 65 22.90 23.84 -4.20
N LEU A 66 22.46 23.51 -2.99
CA LEU A 66 21.10 23.01 -2.73
C LEU A 66 20.03 24.06 -3.09
N LYS A 67 20.26 25.34 -2.76
CA LYS A 67 19.41 26.46 -3.18
C LYS A 67 19.34 26.56 -4.71
N ASN A 68 20.48 26.47 -5.39
CA ASN A 68 20.53 26.53 -6.85
C ASN A 68 19.79 25.36 -7.51
N ILE A 69 19.87 24.15 -6.95
CA ILE A 69 19.09 23.00 -7.43
C ILE A 69 17.59 23.25 -7.22
N HIS A 70 17.19 23.76 -6.05
CA HIS A 70 15.80 24.08 -5.77
C HIS A 70 15.22 25.11 -6.78
N LEU A 71 16.02 26.10 -7.18
CA LEU A 71 15.65 27.17 -8.12
C LEU A 71 15.85 26.81 -9.60
N TYR A 72 16.22 25.57 -9.93
CA TYR A 72 16.52 25.12 -11.31
C TYR A 72 17.72 25.83 -11.96
N LEU A 73 18.63 26.39 -11.16
CA LEU A 73 19.84 27.13 -11.60
C LEU A 73 21.12 26.27 -11.54
N SER A 74 20.97 24.96 -11.33
CA SER A 74 22.08 24.01 -11.23
C SER A 74 22.28 23.20 -12.51
N ASN A 75 23.31 22.34 -12.53
CA ASN A 75 23.58 21.37 -13.57
C ASN A 75 24.28 20.14 -12.98
N GLU A 76 24.42 19.06 -13.74
CA GLU A 76 24.96 17.78 -13.26
C GLU A 76 26.33 17.94 -12.60
N LYS A 77 27.22 18.75 -13.18
CA LYS A 77 28.54 19.02 -12.63
C LYS A 77 28.47 19.67 -11.24
N LYS A 78 27.58 20.65 -11.05
CA LYS A 78 27.38 21.31 -9.75
C LYS A 78 26.72 20.38 -8.73
N PHE A 79 25.80 19.53 -9.17
CA PHE A 79 25.14 18.54 -8.32
C PHE A 79 26.12 17.49 -7.79
N GLU A 80 26.97 16.93 -8.66
CA GLU A 80 28.05 16.03 -8.24
C GLU A 80 29.05 16.71 -7.31
N GLY A 81 29.38 17.97 -7.58
CA GLY A 81 30.23 18.78 -6.70
C GLY A 81 29.65 18.94 -5.30
N MET A 82 28.34 19.19 -5.19
CA MET A 82 27.63 19.28 -3.91
C MET A 82 27.66 17.95 -3.15
N LYS A 83 27.37 16.82 -3.82
CA LYS A 83 27.42 15.49 -3.20
C LYS A 83 28.81 15.20 -2.64
N LYS A 84 29.86 15.45 -3.44
CA LYS A 84 31.25 15.28 -3.02
C LYS A 84 31.58 16.14 -1.80
N ALA A 85 31.20 17.41 -1.80
CA ALA A 85 31.43 18.32 -0.68
C ALA A 85 30.72 17.85 0.61
N ALA A 86 29.47 17.38 0.50
CA ALA A 86 28.74 16.81 1.63
C ALA A 86 29.42 15.54 2.18
N THR A 87 29.85 14.62 1.31
CA THR A 87 30.56 13.40 1.73
C THR A 87 31.89 13.73 2.44
N GLU A 88 32.64 14.71 1.94
CA GLU A 88 33.89 15.15 2.57
C GLU A 88 33.66 15.75 3.97
N LEU A 89 32.59 16.54 4.15
CA LEU A 89 32.23 17.10 5.45
C LEU A 89 31.83 16.00 6.46
N VAL A 90 31.14 14.95 6.00
CA VAL A 90 30.82 13.79 6.85
C VAL A 90 32.09 13.07 7.31
N ALA A 91 33.05 12.89 6.40
CA ALA A 91 34.31 12.19 6.69
C ALA A 91 35.33 13.02 7.49
N SER A 92 35.19 14.35 7.53
CA SER A 92 36.14 15.25 8.17
C SER A 92 36.11 15.13 9.70
N THR A 93 37.28 14.98 10.33
CA THR A 93 37.42 14.99 11.81
C THR A 93 37.20 16.38 12.41
N GLU A 94 37.34 17.43 11.61
CA GLU A 94 37.22 18.83 12.03
C GLU A 94 35.79 19.37 11.86
N SER A 95 34.87 18.60 11.27
CA SER A 95 33.47 19.00 11.12
C SER A 95 32.68 18.73 12.40
N SER A 96 31.85 19.70 12.79
CA SER A 96 30.96 19.55 13.94
C SER A 96 29.96 18.40 13.75
N GLU A 97 29.47 17.83 14.85
CA GLU A 97 28.46 16.76 14.80
C GLU A 97 27.19 17.20 14.07
N THR A 98 26.75 18.45 14.29
CA THR A 98 25.61 19.06 13.59
C THR A 98 25.86 19.18 12.08
N THR A 99 27.07 19.58 11.67
CA THR A 99 27.47 19.63 10.25
C THR A 99 27.42 18.25 9.60
N LYS A 100 27.95 17.23 10.29
CA LYS A 100 27.93 15.84 9.81
C LYS A 100 26.50 15.32 9.66
N LYS A 101 25.67 15.56 10.68
CA LYS A 101 24.25 15.18 10.65
C LYS A 101 23.50 15.84 9.49
N ALA A 102 23.70 17.14 9.28
CA ALA A 102 23.08 17.86 8.17
C ALA A 102 23.47 17.28 6.79
N CYS A 103 24.74 16.94 6.62
CA CYS A 103 25.24 16.35 5.38
C CYS A 103 24.77 14.91 5.17
N LEU A 104 24.69 14.10 6.24
CA LEU A 104 24.13 12.75 6.20
C LEU A 104 22.66 12.77 5.81
N GLU A 105 21.83 13.59 6.46
CA GLU A 105 20.41 13.73 6.13
C GLU A 105 20.18 14.21 4.68
N LEU A 106 21.05 15.09 4.19
CA LEU A 106 21.03 15.53 2.79
C LEU A 106 21.37 14.38 1.83
N LEU A 107 22.42 13.61 2.11
CA LEU A 107 22.85 12.48 1.27
C LEU A 107 21.80 11.37 1.23
N GLU A 108 21.22 11.00 2.37
CA GLU A 108 20.08 10.08 2.44
C GLU A 108 18.87 10.61 1.66
N GLY A 109 18.59 11.91 1.76
CA GLY A 109 17.57 12.58 0.98
C GLY A 109 17.78 12.47 -0.52
N ILE A 110 19.02 12.67 -0.98
CA ILE A 110 19.38 12.53 -2.39
C ILE A 110 19.17 11.09 -2.87
N GLU A 111 19.51 10.10 -2.04
CA GLU A 111 19.34 8.69 -2.39
C GLU A 111 17.87 8.27 -2.46
N LEU A 112 17.03 8.77 -1.54
CA LEU A 112 15.59 8.46 -1.50
C LEU A 112 14.78 9.17 -2.59
N PHE A 113 15.22 10.37 -3.01
CA PHE A 113 14.47 11.25 -3.93
C PHE A 113 15.26 11.56 -5.22
N GLN A 114 15.97 10.57 -5.75
CA GLN A 114 16.85 10.73 -6.92
C GLN A 114 16.14 11.36 -8.11
N LEU A 115 14.90 10.93 -8.38
CA LEU A 115 14.11 11.38 -9.51
C LEU A 115 13.84 12.89 -9.45
N GLU A 116 13.54 13.42 -8.26
CA GLU A 116 13.34 14.84 -8.03
C GLU A 116 14.62 15.65 -8.23
N TYR A 117 15.75 15.19 -7.70
CA TYR A 117 17.05 15.86 -7.88
C TYR A 117 17.46 15.88 -9.36
N TYR A 118 17.40 14.74 -10.06
CA TYR A 118 17.73 14.67 -11.49
C TYR A 118 16.81 15.55 -12.34
N ALA A 119 15.51 15.59 -12.04
CA ALA A 119 14.59 16.46 -12.77
C ALA A 119 14.91 17.94 -12.59
N HIS A 120 15.22 18.37 -11.36
CA HIS A 120 15.62 19.74 -11.07
C HIS A 120 16.95 20.13 -11.73
N VAL A 121 17.87 19.17 -11.86
CA VAL A 121 19.22 19.38 -12.38
C VAL A 121 19.28 19.31 -13.91
N SER A 122 18.64 18.32 -14.52
CA SER A 122 18.78 18.03 -15.95
C SER A 122 17.57 18.51 -16.77
N ALA A 123 16.37 18.44 -16.20
CA ALA A 123 15.13 18.84 -16.87
C ALA A 123 14.64 20.24 -16.47
N HIS A 124 15.36 20.94 -15.58
CA HIS A 124 15.01 22.25 -15.02
C HIS A 124 13.53 22.38 -14.63
N SER A 125 12.96 21.27 -14.13
CA SER A 125 11.56 21.14 -13.77
C SER A 125 11.39 20.07 -12.70
N CYS A 126 10.35 20.16 -11.87
CA CYS A 126 10.08 19.13 -10.88
C CYS A 126 9.38 17.93 -11.53
N ALA A 127 9.93 16.71 -11.37
CA ALA A 127 9.32 15.48 -11.89
C ALA A 127 8.14 14.96 -11.07
N VAL A 128 7.92 15.51 -9.87
CA VAL A 128 6.59 15.41 -9.24
C VAL A 128 5.69 16.28 -10.09
N ASP A 129 4.91 15.62 -10.96
CA ASP A 129 3.83 16.24 -11.73
C ASP A 129 3.20 17.35 -10.89
N LYS A 130 3.11 18.56 -11.46
CA LYS A 130 2.46 19.72 -10.81
C LYS A 130 1.02 19.37 -10.36
N ASN A 131 0.46 18.25 -10.83
CA ASN A 131 -0.83 17.68 -10.45
C ASN A 131 -0.79 16.52 -9.44
N MET A 132 0.36 15.92 -9.13
CA MET A 132 0.47 14.73 -8.26
C MET A 132 0.87 15.12 -6.83
N LYS A 133 -0.08 15.75 -6.14
CA LYS A 133 0.10 16.46 -4.86
C LYS A 133 0.47 15.58 -3.63
N SER A 134 0.49 14.25 -3.75
CA SER A 134 0.68 13.35 -2.60
C SER A 134 1.44 12.05 -2.95
N PRO A 135 2.64 11.81 -2.41
CA PRO A 135 3.42 10.58 -2.65
C PRO A 135 2.70 9.28 -2.29
N CYS A 136 1.81 9.29 -1.30
CA CYS A 136 1.00 8.11 -0.98
C CYS A 136 -0.03 7.76 -2.07
N LYS A 137 -0.46 8.75 -2.88
CA LYS A 137 -1.25 8.50 -4.11
C LYS A 137 -0.39 7.84 -5.20
N ALA A 138 0.87 8.24 -5.31
CA ALA A 138 1.83 7.63 -6.23
C ALA A 138 2.13 6.17 -5.87
N GLY A 139 2.36 5.92 -4.57
CA GLY A 139 2.62 4.57 -4.06
C GLY A 139 1.38 3.66 -4.03
N CYS A 140 0.18 4.19 -4.29
CA CYS A 140 -1.02 3.37 -4.40
C CYS A 140 -1.17 2.87 -5.84
N PRO A 141 -1.22 1.54 -6.09
CA PRO A 141 -1.41 1.01 -7.44
C PRO A 141 -2.72 1.45 -8.11
N ALA A 142 -3.77 1.70 -7.32
CA ALA A 142 -5.04 2.23 -7.79
C ALA A 142 -5.09 3.77 -7.80
N HIS A 143 -3.99 4.45 -7.46
CA HIS A 143 -3.89 5.90 -7.35
C HIS A 143 -4.97 6.57 -6.47
N VAL A 144 -5.41 5.87 -5.42
CA VAL A 144 -6.38 6.39 -4.46
C VAL A 144 -5.82 7.64 -3.77
N ASN A 145 -6.64 8.70 -3.70
CA ASN A 145 -6.24 9.95 -3.05
C ASN A 145 -6.33 9.88 -1.51
N ALA A 146 -5.28 9.33 -0.88
CA ALA A 146 -5.22 9.20 0.58
C ALA A 146 -5.34 10.51 1.35
N SER A 147 -4.70 11.58 0.88
CA SER A 147 -4.82 12.90 1.52
C SER A 147 -6.27 13.41 1.56
N ALA A 148 -7.06 13.16 0.52
CA ALA A 148 -8.42 13.65 0.44
C ALA A 148 -9.35 12.91 1.41
N TYR A 149 -9.35 11.57 1.40
CA TYR A 149 -10.24 10.83 2.29
C TYR A 149 -9.81 10.94 3.77
N ILE A 150 -8.52 11.12 4.07
CA ILE A 150 -8.06 11.41 5.44
C ILE A 150 -8.59 12.77 5.90
N GLY A 151 -8.59 13.78 5.02
CA GLY A 151 -9.19 15.08 5.29
C GLY A 151 -10.69 14.97 5.62
N LEU A 152 -11.45 14.22 4.82
CA LEU A 152 -12.89 13.97 5.06
C LEU A 152 -13.12 13.23 6.38
N ALA A 153 -12.38 12.16 6.63
CA ALA A 153 -12.47 11.40 7.88
C ALA A 153 -12.11 12.26 9.12
N SER A 154 -11.15 13.20 8.99
CA SER A 154 -10.79 14.12 10.09
C SER A 154 -11.90 15.10 10.46
N GLN A 155 -12.85 15.33 9.54
CA GLN A 155 -14.04 16.17 9.75
C GLN A 155 -15.27 15.36 10.17
N GLY A 156 -15.13 14.04 10.36
CA GLY A 156 -16.24 13.12 10.64
C GLY A 156 -17.06 12.72 9.41
N ASP A 157 -16.68 13.16 8.20
CA ASP A 157 -17.35 12.76 6.96
C ASP A 157 -16.83 11.41 6.45
N TYR A 158 -17.21 10.33 7.14
CA TYR A 158 -16.80 8.97 6.80
C TYR A 158 -17.44 8.49 5.49
N ALA A 159 -18.68 8.86 5.20
CA ALA A 159 -19.35 8.52 3.95
C ALA A 159 -18.65 9.19 2.75
N GLY A 160 -18.26 10.46 2.88
CA GLY A 160 -17.44 11.15 1.88
C GLY A 160 -16.07 10.51 1.72
N ALA A 161 -15.43 10.09 2.81
CA ALA A 161 -14.16 9.36 2.76
C ALA A 161 -14.30 8.04 1.98
N VAL A 162 -15.34 7.25 2.23
CA VAL A 162 -15.64 6.02 1.49
C VAL A 162 -15.88 6.31 0.00
N LYS A 163 -16.67 7.34 -0.34
CA LYS A 163 -16.86 7.78 -1.74
C LYS A 163 -15.54 8.15 -2.42
N MET A 164 -14.67 8.86 -1.70
CA MET A 164 -13.38 9.29 -2.20
C MET A 164 -12.45 8.11 -2.51
N VAL A 165 -12.46 7.05 -1.69
CA VAL A 165 -11.74 5.80 -2.01
C VAL A 165 -12.39 5.08 -3.18
N ARG A 166 -13.72 4.93 -3.13
CA ARG A 166 -14.51 4.19 -4.13
C ARG A 166 -14.33 4.70 -5.54
N LYS A 167 -14.13 6.01 -5.69
CA LYS A 167 -13.87 6.67 -6.97
C LYS A 167 -12.80 5.95 -7.80
N ASP A 168 -11.74 5.50 -7.15
CA ASP A 168 -10.59 4.87 -7.80
C ASP A 168 -10.55 3.35 -7.57
N ASN A 169 -11.22 2.82 -6.54
CA ASN A 169 -11.29 1.38 -6.26
C ASN A 169 -12.60 0.98 -5.55
N PRO A 170 -13.45 0.13 -6.16
CA PRO A 170 -14.73 -0.26 -5.56
C PRO A 170 -14.62 -1.17 -4.33
N PHE A 171 -13.48 -1.82 -4.11
CA PHE A 171 -13.23 -2.71 -2.96
C PHE A 171 -12.64 -1.95 -1.76
N VAL A 172 -13.42 -1.00 -1.24
CA VAL A 172 -13.00 -0.11 -0.14
C VAL A 172 -12.74 -0.91 1.14
N THR A 173 -13.65 -1.83 1.47
CA THR A 173 -13.60 -2.65 2.69
C THR A 173 -12.46 -3.66 2.63
N ALA A 174 -12.26 -4.33 1.49
CA ALA A 174 -11.11 -5.21 1.28
C ALA A 174 -9.80 -4.42 1.45
N CYS A 175 -9.70 -3.23 0.87
CA CYS A 175 -8.48 -2.41 0.99
C CYS A 175 -8.26 -1.84 2.40
N ALA A 176 -9.29 -1.78 3.24
CA ALA A 176 -9.17 -1.41 4.65
C ALA A 176 -8.65 -2.57 5.51
N LEU A 177 -8.97 -3.81 5.14
CA LEU A 177 -8.69 -5.00 5.96
C LEU A 177 -7.44 -5.77 5.52
N VAL A 178 -7.22 -5.96 4.21
CA VAL A 178 -6.20 -6.89 3.70
C VAL A 178 -5.09 -6.23 2.86
N CYS A 179 -5.17 -4.92 2.62
CA CYS A 179 -4.15 -4.20 1.85
C CYS A 179 -2.79 -4.19 2.58
N MET A 180 -1.73 -4.47 1.82
CA MET A 180 -0.34 -4.32 2.24
C MET A 180 0.15 -2.87 2.30
N HIS A 181 -0.77 -1.89 2.14
CA HIS A 181 -0.56 -0.46 2.37
C HIS A 181 0.75 0.13 1.81
N PRO A 182 1.15 -0.17 0.54
CA PRO A 182 2.38 0.37 -0.05
C PRO A 182 2.40 1.91 -0.07
N CYS A 183 1.23 2.54 -0.07
CA CYS A 183 1.09 3.99 0.07
C CYS A 183 1.73 4.57 1.36
N GLU A 184 1.86 3.78 2.42
CA GLU A 184 2.48 4.20 3.68
C GLU A 184 4.01 4.21 3.59
N ASP A 185 4.61 3.38 2.72
CA ASP A 185 6.06 3.38 2.48
C ASP A 185 6.55 4.70 1.89
N PHE A 186 5.73 5.31 1.04
CA PHE A 186 5.97 6.62 0.42
C PHE A 186 5.47 7.79 1.27
N CYS A 187 4.97 7.56 2.49
CA CYS A 187 4.41 8.63 3.31
C CYS A 187 5.49 9.63 3.73
N ARG A 188 5.34 10.91 3.34
CA ARG A 188 6.28 11.98 3.70
C ARG A 188 6.46 12.18 5.21
N ARG A 189 5.46 11.77 6.02
CA ARG A 189 5.53 11.87 7.48
C ARG A 189 6.62 10.99 8.09
N LYS A 190 7.04 9.92 7.39
CA LYS A 190 8.20 9.10 7.80
C LYS A 190 9.49 9.90 7.94
N GLY A 191 9.62 11.02 7.22
CA GLY A 191 10.77 11.92 7.38
C GLY A 191 10.73 12.73 8.69
N ILE A 192 9.65 12.66 9.48
CA ILE A 192 9.49 13.34 10.77
C ILE A 192 9.46 12.31 11.90
N ASP A 193 8.49 11.39 11.86
CA ASP A 193 8.29 10.34 12.87
C ASP A 193 7.94 8.98 12.23
N ALA A 194 6.69 8.76 11.87
CA ALA A 194 6.18 7.52 11.31
C ALA A 194 5.20 7.79 10.16
N ALA A 195 4.91 6.75 9.36
CA ALA A 195 3.86 6.86 8.37
C ALA A 195 2.51 7.14 9.05
N VAL A 196 1.65 7.89 8.36
CA VAL A 196 0.23 7.93 8.75
C VAL A 196 -0.34 6.52 8.56
N ASN A 197 -1.17 6.06 9.50
CA ASN A 197 -1.90 4.79 9.37
C ASN A 197 -3.04 4.95 8.35
N ILE A 198 -2.67 5.03 7.08
CA ILE A 198 -3.52 5.30 5.92
C ILE A 198 -4.57 4.20 5.77
N ARG A 199 -4.20 2.93 5.97
CA ARG A 199 -5.13 1.80 5.99
C ARG A 199 -6.08 1.87 7.18
N GLY A 200 -5.59 2.19 8.37
CA GLY A 200 -6.41 2.35 9.58
C GLY A 200 -7.49 3.43 9.43
N VAL A 201 -7.18 4.54 8.76
CA VAL A 201 -8.19 5.58 8.45
C VAL A 201 -9.26 5.06 7.47
N LYS A 202 -8.89 4.24 6.48
CA LYS A 202 -9.90 3.56 5.62
C LYS A 202 -10.79 2.66 6.47
N LYS A 203 -10.18 1.90 7.39
CA LYS A 203 -10.92 1.01 8.30
C LYS A 203 -11.91 1.79 9.17
N LEU A 204 -11.44 2.87 9.81
CA LEU A 204 -12.31 3.77 10.59
C LEU A 204 -13.48 4.28 9.74
N SER A 205 -13.24 4.62 8.49
CA SER A 205 -14.29 5.13 7.59
C SER A 205 -15.35 4.07 7.29
N ILE A 206 -14.95 2.83 6.94
CA ILE A 206 -15.91 1.74 6.66
C ILE A 206 -16.58 1.16 7.91
N ASP A 207 -16.00 1.36 9.10
CA ASP A 207 -16.64 0.96 10.35
C ASP A 207 -17.78 1.93 10.73
N ASN A 208 -17.69 3.21 10.33
CA ASN A 208 -18.70 4.23 10.60
C ASN A 208 -19.67 4.47 9.43
N ALA A 209 -19.26 4.13 8.21
CA ALA A 209 -20.07 4.24 7.00
C ALA A 209 -19.81 3.01 6.10
N PRO A 210 -20.53 1.89 6.32
CA PRO A 210 -20.38 0.66 5.54
C PRO A 210 -20.47 0.90 4.03
N ALA A 211 -19.72 0.11 3.24
CA ALA A 211 -19.60 0.36 1.81
C ALA A 211 -20.96 0.29 1.07
N ASP A 212 -21.81 -0.66 1.41
CA ASP A 212 -23.14 -0.85 0.81
C ASP A 212 -24.18 0.18 1.27
N GLU A 213 -23.99 0.85 2.40
CA GLU A 213 -24.85 1.94 2.88
C GLU A 213 -24.47 3.29 2.24
N VAL A 214 -23.23 3.43 1.79
CA VAL A 214 -22.77 4.65 1.12
C VAL A 214 -23.23 4.65 -0.34
N THR A 215 -24.04 5.64 -0.70
CA THR A 215 -24.50 5.88 -2.08
C THR A 215 -23.40 5.71 -3.14
N THR A 216 -23.72 4.93 -4.17
CA THR A 216 -22.88 4.67 -5.33
C THR A 216 -23.04 5.77 -6.39
N PRO A 217 -22.07 5.96 -7.29
CA PRO A 217 -22.22 6.87 -8.42
C PRO A 217 -23.40 6.43 -9.31
N PRO A 218 -24.21 7.38 -9.82
CA PRO A 218 -25.28 7.05 -10.74
C PRO A 218 -24.71 6.54 -12.07
N ARG A 219 -25.47 5.68 -12.75
CA ARG A 219 -25.17 5.27 -14.12
C ARG A 219 -25.32 6.46 -15.08
N GLN A 220 -24.46 6.49 -16.09
CA GLN A 220 -24.62 7.36 -17.25
C GLN A 220 -25.78 6.88 -18.14
N ALA A 221 -26.10 7.65 -19.19
CA ALA A 221 -27.13 7.28 -20.15
C ALA A 221 -26.86 5.90 -20.76
N GLU A 222 -27.93 5.12 -20.94
CA GLU A 222 -27.84 3.78 -21.53
C GLU A 222 -27.17 3.83 -22.89
N THR A 223 -26.12 3.03 -23.04
CA THR A 223 -25.36 2.90 -24.29
C THR A 223 -25.98 1.89 -25.25
N GLY A 224 -26.88 1.03 -24.74
CA GLY A 224 -27.44 -0.11 -25.46
C GLY A 224 -26.44 -1.24 -25.73
N LYS A 225 -25.26 -1.22 -25.07
CA LYS A 225 -24.20 -2.21 -25.22
C LYS A 225 -24.24 -3.23 -24.09
N ASN A 226 -24.07 -4.51 -24.45
CA ASN A 226 -24.04 -5.63 -23.51
C ASN A 226 -22.62 -6.22 -23.48
N ILE A 227 -22.03 -6.31 -22.29
CA ILE A 227 -20.63 -6.73 -22.10
C ILE A 227 -20.60 -7.94 -21.17
N ALA A 228 -19.91 -9.01 -21.58
CA ALA A 228 -19.68 -10.16 -20.72
C ALA A 228 -18.41 -9.99 -19.88
N VAL A 229 -18.47 -10.36 -18.61
CA VAL A 229 -17.32 -10.45 -17.70
C VAL A 229 -17.25 -11.88 -17.19
N ILE A 230 -16.17 -12.60 -17.49
CA ILE A 230 -15.98 -13.98 -17.06
C ILE A 230 -15.07 -14.00 -15.83
N GLY A 231 -15.63 -14.30 -14.66
CA GLY A 231 -14.99 -14.32 -13.35
C GLY A 231 -15.53 -13.24 -12.41
N GLY A 232 -16.14 -13.65 -11.31
CA GLY A 232 -16.72 -12.80 -10.26
C GLY A 232 -15.73 -12.39 -9.17
N GLY A 233 -14.43 -12.37 -9.49
CA GLY A 233 -13.36 -11.91 -8.59
C GLY A 233 -13.19 -10.38 -8.55
N PRO A 234 -12.20 -9.86 -7.80
CA PRO A 234 -11.99 -8.41 -7.67
C PRO A 234 -11.72 -7.70 -9.00
N CYS A 235 -11.04 -8.36 -9.95
CA CYS A 235 -10.80 -7.81 -11.28
C CYS A 235 -12.10 -7.70 -12.09
N GLY A 236 -12.86 -8.80 -12.20
CA GLY A 236 -14.10 -8.83 -12.97
C GLY A 236 -15.17 -7.91 -12.38
N LEU A 237 -15.37 -7.93 -11.06
CA LEU A 237 -16.32 -7.05 -10.41
C LEU A 237 -15.94 -5.56 -10.50
N SER A 238 -14.64 -5.23 -10.49
CA SER A 238 -14.20 -3.85 -10.75
C SER A 238 -14.49 -3.44 -12.20
N CYS A 239 -14.28 -4.34 -13.16
CA CYS A 239 -14.63 -4.11 -14.56
C CYS A 239 -16.14 -3.86 -14.71
N ALA A 240 -16.96 -4.75 -14.15
CA ALA A 240 -18.42 -4.64 -14.15
C ALA A 240 -18.90 -3.32 -13.53
N TYR A 241 -18.33 -2.96 -12.37
CA TYR A 241 -18.63 -1.70 -11.68
C TYR A 241 -18.45 -0.47 -12.58
N TYR A 242 -17.26 -0.32 -13.20
CA TYR A 242 -16.99 0.86 -14.01
C TYR A 242 -17.75 0.86 -15.34
N LEU A 243 -17.94 -0.30 -15.98
CA LEU A 243 -18.74 -0.42 -17.19
C LEU A 243 -20.22 -0.09 -16.93
N ALA A 244 -20.77 -0.55 -15.81
CA ALA A 244 -22.14 -0.22 -15.40
C ALA A 244 -22.32 1.29 -15.16
N ILE A 245 -21.36 1.95 -14.51
CA ILE A 245 -21.34 3.42 -14.34
C ILE A 245 -21.31 4.14 -15.69
N MET A 246 -20.60 3.59 -16.69
CA MET A 246 -20.55 4.14 -18.05
C MET A 246 -21.85 3.93 -18.86
N GLY A 247 -22.87 3.28 -18.28
CA GLY A 247 -24.16 3.06 -18.94
C GLY A 247 -24.19 1.81 -19.83
N HIS A 248 -23.27 0.86 -19.63
CA HIS A 248 -23.35 -0.46 -20.25
C HIS A 248 -24.18 -1.42 -19.39
N ASN A 249 -24.73 -2.46 -20.00
CA ASN A 249 -25.22 -3.64 -19.28
C ASN A 249 -24.10 -4.67 -19.23
N VAL A 250 -23.92 -5.30 -18.07
CA VAL A 250 -22.83 -6.24 -17.83
C VAL A 250 -23.37 -7.55 -17.31
N ASP A 251 -23.04 -8.65 -17.98
CA ASP A 251 -23.36 -10.01 -17.54
C ASP A 251 -22.08 -10.64 -16.96
N VAL A 252 -22.07 -10.91 -15.66
CA VAL A 252 -20.96 -11.51 -14.93
C VAL A 252 -21.20 -13.01 -14.79
N TYR A 253 -20.32 -13.82 -15.37
CA TYR A 253 -20.33 -15.28 -15.26
C TYR A 253 -19.31 -15.73 -14.22
N GLU A 254 -19.75 -16.43 -13.18
CA GLU A 254 -18.90 -16.96 -12.11
C GLU A 254 -19.09 -18.46 -11.97
N SER A 255 -17.98 -19.20 -11.97
CA SER A 255 -17.92 -20.66 -11.81
C SER A 255 -18.40 -21.17 -10.45
N ARG A 256 -18.44 -20.31 -9.42
CA ARG A 256 -18.70 -20.67 -8.03
C ARG A 256 -20.07 -20.19 -7.55
N HIS A 257 -20.49 -20.77 -6.42
CA HIS A 257 -21.74 -20.44 -5.73
C HIS A 257 -21.80 -19.00 -5.19
N GLN A 258 -20.67 -18.31 -5.04
CA GLN A 258 -20.61 -16.93 -4.55
C GLN A 258 -19.54 -16.09 -5.25
N LEU A 259 -19.84 -14.80 -5.39
CA LEU A 259 -18.90 -13.78 -5.89
C LEU A 259 -17.75 -13.50 -4.91
N GLY A 260 -16.64 -12.99 -5.42
CA GLY A 260 -15.52 -12.48 -4.63
C GLY A 260 -14.17 -13.09 -5.00
N GLY A 261 -14.16 -14.20 -5.75
CA GLY A 261 -12.93 -14.86 -6.20
C GLY A 261 -11.95 -15.12 -5.03
N MET A 262 -10.66 -14.84 -5.23
CA MET A 262 -9.64 -15.07 -4.19
C MET A 262 -9.85 -14.25 -2.89
N LEU A 263 -10.62 -13.16 -2.91
CA LEU A 263 -10.98 -12.46 -1.68
C LEU A 263 -11.88 -13.32 -0.77
N ARG A 264 -12.71 -14.18 -1.37
CA ARG A 264 -13.55 -15.18 -0.65
C ARG A 264 -12.80 -16.50 -0.48
N TYR A 265 -12.34 -17.08 -1.57
CA TYR A 265 -11.83 -18.45 -1.60
C TYR A 265 -10.33 -18.58 -1.28
N GLY A 266 -9.63 -17.46 -1.08
CA GLY A 266 -8.20 -17.46 -0.75
C GLY A 266 -7.91 -16.88 0.63
N ILE A 267 -8.56 -15.78 1.00
CA ILE A 267 -8.32 -15.12 2.29
C ILE A 267 -9.23 -15.71 3.37
N PRO A 268 -8.68 -16.21 4.49
CA PRO A 268 -9.48 -16.77 5.59
C PRO A 268 -10.40 -15.74 6.27
N LYS A 269 -11.54 -16.21 6.81
CA LYS A 269 -12.56 -15.38 7.48
C LYS A 269 -12.01 -14.56 8.65
N TYR A 270 -11.00 -15.07 9.37
CA TYR A 270 -10.39 -14.35 10.49
C TYR A 270 -9.62 -13.08 10.06
N ARG A 271 -9.13 -13.01 8.80
CA ARG A 271 -8.51 -11.80 8.24
C ARG A 271 -9.52 -10.92 7.54
N PHE A 272 -10.41 -11.55 6.77
CA PHE A 272 -11.42 -10.86 5.99
C PHE A 272 -12.79 -11.54 6.14
N PRO A 273 -13.64 -11.03 7.04
CA PRO A 273 -14.98 -11.57 7.25
C PRO A 273 -15.81 -11.55 5.96
N ARG A 274 -16.62 -12.59 5.75
CA ARG A 274 -17.43 -12.75 4.52
C ARG A 274 -18.45 -11.63 4.38
N GLU A 275 -19.05 -11.27 5.50
CA GLU A 275 -20.04 -10.20 5.62
C GLU A 275 -19.41 -8.85 5.23
N LYS A 276 -18.12 -8.63 5.52
CA LYS A 276 -17.39 -7.41 5.13
C LYS A 276 -17.05 -7.40 3.63
N LEU A 277 -16.79 -8.56 3.02
CA LEU A 277 -16.63 -8.67 1.57
C LEU A 277 -17.96 -8.42 0.86
N ASP A 278 -19.06 -8.96 1.39
CA ASP A 278 -20.39 -8.80 0.84
C ASP A 278 -20.81 -7.31 0.80
N GLN A 279 -20.36 -6.49 1.76
CA GLN A 279 -20.57 -5.02 1.71
C GLN A 279 -19.96 -4.38 0.45
N ASP A 280 -18.74 -4.74 0.05
CA ASP A 280 -18.14 -4.22 -1.19
C ASP A 280 -18.87 -4.77 -2.42
N ILE A 281 -19.23 -6.05 -2.44
CA ILE A 281 -19.93 -6.68 -3.57
C ILE A 281 -21.33 -6.08 -3.75
N ASN A 282 -22.09 -5.92 -2.66
CA ASN A 282 -23.41 -5.29 -2.68
C ASN A 282 -23.31 -3.85 -3.19
N ALA A 283 -22.33 -3.07 -2.72
CA ALA A 283 -22.09 -1.72 -3.23
C ALA A 283 -21.81 -1.72 -4.74
N ILE A 284 -21.11 -2.73 -5.27
CA ILE A 284 -20.86 -2.86 -6.71
C ILE A 284 -22.16 -3.16 -7.46
N LEU A 285 -22.92 -4.15 -7.01
CA LEU A 285 -24.17 -4.57 -7.66
C LEU A 285 -25.26 -3.49 -7.59
N ASN A 286 -25.28 -2.69 -6.51
CA ASN A 286 -26.22 -1.59 -6.30
C ASN A 286 -26.09 -0.45 -7.33
N VAL A 287 -25.04 -0.41 -8.15
CA VAL A 287 -24.97 0.50 -9.31
C VAL A 287 -26.11 0.21 -10.30
N GLY A 288 -26.55 -1.06 -10.39
CA GLY A 288 -27.50 -1.54 -11.39
C GLY A 288 -26.86 -1.79 -12.76
N GLY A 289 -27.59 -2.45 -13.66
CA GLY A 289 -27.06 -2.84 -14.98
C GLY A 289 -26.00 -3.94 -14.93
N ILE A 290 -25.90 -4.67 -13.81
CA ILE A 290 -25.02 -5.83 -13.64
C ILE A 290 -25.91 -7.04 -13.34
N ASN A 291 -25.92 -8.02 -14.25
CA ASN A 291 -26.53 -9.32 -14.01
C ASN A 291 -25.44 -10.32 -13.65
N VAL A 292 -25.77 -11.29 -12.79
CA VAL A 292 -24.80 -12.27 -12.31
C VAL A 292 -25.36 -13.67 -12.53
N GLU A 293 -24.59 -14.49 -13.24
CA GLU A 293 -24.82 -15.93 -13.40
C GLU A 293 -23.76 -16.68 -12.60
N LEU A 294 -24.17 -17.21 -11.44
CA LEU A 294 -23.36 -18.05 -10.58
C LEU A 294 -23.40 -19.50 -11.08
N ASP A 295 -22.47 -20.34 -10.59
CA ASP A 295 -22.38 -21.75 -10.97
C ASP A 295 -22.26 -22.00 -12.47
N CYS A 296 -21.69 -21.03 -13.19
CA CYS A 296 -21.47 -21.09 -14.62
C CYS A 296 -19.99 -21.31 -14.91
N ASP A 297 -19.60 -22.58 -15.09
CA ASP A 297 -18.29 -22.89 -15.64
C ASP A 297 -18.25 -22.54 -17.14
N VAL A 298 -17.19 -21.85 -17.56
CA VAL A 298 -17.06 -21.35 -18.93
C VAL A 298 -15.94 -22.09 -19.63
N ASP A 299 -16.31 -23.15 -20.35
CA ASP A 299 -15.43 -23.87 -21.25
C ASP A 299 -15.26 -23.14 -22.60
N ALA A 300 -14.52 -23.76 -23.53
CA ALA A 300 -14.28 -23.17 -24.85
C ALA A 300 -15.56 -22.99 -25.69
N ALA A 301 -16.55 -23.89 -25.55
CA ALA A 301 -17.80 -23.81 -26.29
C ALA A 301 -18.67 -22.67 -25.76
N LYS A 302 -18.91 -22.65 -24.44
CA LYS A 302 -19.64 -21.59 -23.74
C LYS A 302 -18.97 -20.23 -23.93
N PHE A 303 -17.64 -20.16 -23.95
CA PHE A 303 -16.92 -18.93 -24.26
C PHE A 303 -17.28 -18.37 -25.66
N ASN A 304 -17.34 -19.23 -26.68
CA ASN A 304 -17.72 -18.80 -28.03
C ASN A 304 -19.18 -18.34 -28.09
N GLU A 305 -20.08 -18.98 -27.35
CA GLU A 305 -21.48 -18.54 -27.21
C GLU A 305 -21.57 -17.16 -26.57
N ILE A 306 -20.91 -16.97 -25.42
CA ILE A 306 -20.86 -15.69 -24.70
C ILE A 306 -20.30 -14.60 -25.62
N LYS A 307 -19.18 -14.87 -26.29
CA LYS A 307 -18.56 -13.92 -27.21
C LYS A 307 -19.48 -13.54 -28.38
N ALA A 308 -20.27 -14.47 -28.90
CA ALA A 308 -21.21 -14.20 -29.98
C ALA A 308 -22.44 -13.39 -29.52
N ALA A 309 -22.84 -13.52 -28.25
CA ALA A 309 -24.02 -12.87 -27.68
C ALA A 309 -23.77 -11.44 -27.15
N HIS A 310 -22.51 -11.02 -27.02
CA HIS A 310 -22.13 -9.73 -26.40
C HIS A 310 -21.30 -8.85 -27.35
N ASP A 311 -21.38 -7.53 -27.15
CA ASP A 311 -20.56 -6.57 -27.90
C ASP A 311 -19.07 -6.68 -27.55
N ALA A 312 -18.76 -7.08 -26.31
CA ALA A 312 -17.40 -7.28 -25.82
C ALA A 312 -17.37 -8.34 -24.71
N THR A 313 -16.20 -8.95 -24.49
CA THR A 313 -15.97 -9.92 -23.42
C THR A 313 -14.67 -9.61 -22.70
N PHE A 314 -14.73 -9.55 -21.36
CA PHE A 314 -13.57 -9.37 -20.49
C PHE A 314 -13.34 -10.65 -19.68
N VAL A 315 -12.14 -11.23 -19.78
CA VAL A 315 -11.78 -12.48 -19.11
C VAL A 315 -10.98 -12.18 -17.85
N ALA A 316 -11.54 -12.51 -16.68
CA ALA A 316 -11.03 -12.20 -15.34
C ALA A 316 -10.97 -13.44 -14.43
N ILE A 317 -10.69 -14.61 -15.00
CA ILE A 317 -10.74 -15.92 -14.32
C ILE A 317 -9.64 -16.15 -13.27
N GLY A 318 -8.66 -15.27 -13.13
CA GLY A 318 -7.62 -15.38 -12.11
C GLY A 318 -6.67 -16.58 -12.29
N ALA A 319 -5.95 -16.92 -11.22
CA ALA A 319 -4.96 -18.01 -11.19
C ALA A 319 -5.35 -19.04 -10.13
N HIS A 320 -6.11 -20.06 -10.54
CA HIS A 320 -6.72 -21.05 -9.63
C HIS A 320 -5.90 -22.33 -9.47
N THR A 321 -4.81 -22.49 -10.23
CA THR A 321 -3.94 -23.68 -10.21
C THR A 321 -2.80 -23.48 -9.22
N GLY A 322 -2.62 -24.43 -8.30
CA GLY A 322 -1.47 -24.46 -7.39
C GLY A 322 -0.17 -24.81 -8.12
N LYS A 323 0.97 -24.33 -7.60
CA LYS A 323 2.29 -24.81 -8.02
C LYS A 323 2.69 -25.99 -7.14
N GLY A 324 2.81 -27.17 -7.73
CA GLY A 324 3.33 -28.36 -7.06
C GLY A 324 4.85 -28.29 -6.83
N LEU A 325 5.34 -29.12 -5.91
CA LEU A 325 6.76 -29.34 -5.71
C LEU A 325 7.27 -30.38 -6.72
N ARG A 326 8.53 -30.25 -7.15
CA ARG A 326 9.19 -31.23 -8.01
C ARG A 326 9.92 -32.26 -7.16
N VAL A 327 9.16 -33.07 -6.43
CA VAL A 327 9.66 -34.11 -5.53
C VAL A 327 8.91 -35.41 -5.78
N GLU A 328 9.53 -36.54 -5.44
CA GLU A 328 8.86 -37.83 -5.46
C GLU A 328 7.67 -37.82 -4.49
N ASN A 329 6.61 -38.57 -4.81
CA ASN A 329 5.40 -38.70 -3.99
C ASN A 329 4.61 -37.39 -3.75
N VAL A 330 4.67 -36.43 -4.68
CA VAL A 330 3.89 -35.18 -4.59
C VAL A 330 2.37 -35.41 -4.63
N ASP A 331 1.93 -36.55 -5.19
CA ASP A 331 0.52 -36.96 -5.27
C ASP A 331 0.13 -37.98 -4.17
N ALA A 332 0.97 -38.15 -3.14
CA ALA A 332 0.67 -39.05 -2.03
C ALA A 332 -0.54 -38.58 -1.20
N GLU A 333 -1.20 -39.53 -0.56
CA GLU A 333 -2.30 -39.24 0.37
C GLU A 333 -1.84 -38.27 1.48
N GLY A 334 -2.66 -37.23 1.72
CA GLY A 334 -2.36 -36.16 2.68
C GLY A 334 -1.53 -35.00 2.11
N VAL A 335 -1.04 -35.08 0.86
CA VAL A 335 -0.45 -33.93 0.17
C VAL A 335 -1.55 -33.13 -0.53
N MET A 336 -1.77 -31.90 -0.06
CA MET A 336 -2.83 -31.03 -0.57
C MET A 336 -2.28 -29.69 -1.04
N SER A 337 -2.93 -29.11 -2.05
CA SER A 337 -2.61 -27.75 -2.47
C SER A 337 -3.14 -26.73 -1.47
N ALA A 338 -2.35 -25.71 -1.14
CA ALA A 338 -2.80 -24.57 -0.35
C ALA A 338 -4.06 -23.90 -0.94
N VAL A 339 -4.13 -23.80 -2.28
CA VAL A 339 -5.29 -23.24 -2.98
C VAL A 339 -6.53 -24.13 -2.81
N GLN A 340 -6.35 -25.45 -2.72
CA GLN A 340 -7.46 -26.37 -2.48
C GLN A 340 -8.00 -26.23 -1.06
N ILE A 341 -7.14 -26.30 -0.05
CA ILE A 341 -7.54 -26.19 1.37
C ILE A 341 -8.24 -24.85 1.64
N LEU A 342 -7.64 -23.73 1.21
CA LEU A 342 -8.22 -22.41 1.44
C LEU A 342 -9.53 -22.22 0.68
N ARG A 343 -9.68 -22.86 -0.48
CA ARG A 343 -10.93 -22.86 -1.24
C ARG A 343 -12.02 -23.66 -0.55
N GLU A 344 -11.72 -24.87 -0.06
CA GLU A 344 -12.68 -25.67 0.73
C GLU A 344 -13.16 -24.90 1.96
N ILE A 345 -12.23 -24.26 2.69
CA ILE A 345 -12.55 -23.34 3.80
C ILE A 345 -13.41 -22.16 3.33
N GLY A 346 -13.15 -21.64 2.12
CA GLY A 346 -13.91 -20.58 1.48
C GLY A 346 -15.34 -20.99 1.10
N ASP A 347 -15.52 -22.25 0.71
CA ASP A 347 -16.79 -22.91 0.41
C ASP A 347 -17.51 -23.41 1.68
N GLU A 348 -17.03 -23.03 2.87
CA GLU A 348 -17.52 -23.47 4.20
C GLU A 348 -17.43 -24.99 4.43
N ASN A 349 -16.62 -25.69 3.63
CA ASN A 349 -16.27 -27.09 3.81
C ASN A 349 -14.94 -27.19 4.58
N TYR A 350 -15.02 -27.26 5.90
CA TYR A 350 -13.85 -27.25 6.77
C TYR A 350 -13.26 -28.66 6.93
N PRO A 351 -11.98 -28.89 6.57
CA PRO A 351 -11.34 -30.17 6.83
C PRO A 351 -11.05 -30.34 8.33
N ASP A 352 -11.17 -31.57 8.83
CA ASP A 352 -10.82 -31.91 10.20
C ASP A 352 -9.34 -32.30 10.31
N PHE A 353 -8.54 -31.46 10.99
CA PHE A 353 -7.13 -31.73 11.24
C PHE A 353 -6.86 -32.22 12.67
N SER A 354 -7.91 -32.55 13.44
CA SER A 354 -7.80 -33.00 14.82
C SER A 354 -6.80 -34.17 14.97
N GLY A 355 -5.80 -33.96 15.82
CA GLY A 355 -4.77 -34.99 16.11
C GLY A 355 -3.66 -35.12 15.05
N LEU A 356 -3.76 -34.43 13.91
CA LEU A 356 -2.78 -34.50 12.83
C LEU A 356 -1.62 -33.52 13.04
N ASN A 357 -0.44 -33.90 12.52
CA ASN A 357 0.70 -32.99 12.38
C ASN A 357 0.70 -32.43 10.95
N ILE A 358 0.62 -31.12 10.80
CA ILE A 358 0.51 -30.47 9.49
C ILE A 358 1.82 -29.75 9.13
N GLY A 359 2.36 -30.04 7.95
CA GLY A 359 3.50 -29.35 7.38
C GLY A 359 3.07 -28.48 6.20
N VAL A 360 3.38 -27.18 6.23
CA VAL A 360 3.15 -26.24 5.13
C VAL A 360 4.48 -25.83 4.53
N VAL A 361 4.64 -25.99 3.22
CA VAL A 361 5.86 -25.63 2.50
C VAL A 361 5.66 -24.27 1.81
N GLY A 362 6.40 -23.26 2.27
CA GLY A 362 6.34 -21.90 1.72
C GLY A 362 6.52 -20.81 2.79
N GLY A 363 6.64 -19.56 2.33
CA GLY A 363 6.80 -18.41 3.24
C GLY A 363 6.06 -17.14 2.80
N GLY A 364 5.11 -17.27 1.87
CA GLY A 364 4.25 -16.16 1.45
C GLY A 364 2.96 -16.08 2.26
N ASN A 365 2.13 -15.07 1.98
CA ASN A 365 0.85 -14.88 2.67
C ASN A 365 -0.04 -16.13 2.64
N VAL A 366 -0.08 -16.83 1.50
CA VAL A 366 -0.83 -18.09 1.36
C VAL A 366 -0.33 -19.17 2.33
N ALA A 367 0.99 -19.24 2.59
CA ALA A 367 1.54 -20.17 3.57
C ALA A 367 1.12 -19.79 4.99
N MET A 368 1.14 -18.49 5.32
CA MET A 368 0.66 -17.98 6.62
C MET A 368 -0.82 -18.26 6.83
N ASP A 369 -1.64 -18.04 5.79
CA ASP A 369 -3.07 -18.34 5.82
C ASP A 369 -3.31 -19.84 6.04
N CYS A 370 -2.53 -20.72 5.41
CA CYS A 370 -2.63 -22.17 5.61
C CYS A 370 -2.25 -22.58 7.03
N VAL A 371 -1.07 -22.18 7.54
CA VAL A 371 -0.63 -22.62 8.89
C VAL A 371 -1.58 -22.14 9.99
N ARG A 372 -2.04 -20.88 9.90
CA ARG A 372 -2.97 -20.29 10.86
C ARG A 372 -4.37 -20.90 10.75
N SER A 373 -4.79 -21.28 9.55
CA SER A 373 -6.04 -22.03 9.37
C SER A 373 -5.92 -23.44 9.94
N SER A 374 -4.79 -24.12 9.75
CA SER A 374 -4.57 -25.45 10.31
C SER A 374 -4.61 -25.48 11.84
N VAL A 375 -4.06 -24.45 12.51
CA VAL A 375 -4.19 -24.30 13.98
C VAL A 375 -5.66 -24.19 14.38
N ARG A 376 -6.45 -23.37 13.67
CA ARG A 376 -7.89 -23.18 13.94
C ARG A 376 -8.74 -24.41 13.64
N LEU A 377 -8.24 -25.32 12.82
CA LEU A 377 -8.84 -26.62 12.52
C LEU A 377 -8.34 -27.74 13.45
N ASN A 378 -7.83 -27.38 14.63
CA ASN A 378 -7.42 -28.29 15.71
C ASN A 378 -6.24 -29.22 15.37
N ALA A 379 -5.37 -28.85 14.42
CA ALA A 379 -4.12 -29.57 14.18
C ALA A 379 -3.30 -29.69 15.48
N LYS A 380 -2.75 -30.88 15.74
CA LYS A 380 -1.94 -31.16 16.94
C LYS A 380 -0.63 -30.37 16.95
N ASN A 381 0.06 -30.36 15.81
CA ASN A 381 1.27 -29.57 15.59
C ASN A 381 1.22 -28.98 14.18
N VAL A 382 1.67 -27.74 14.02
CA VAL A 382 1.75 -27.08 12.71
C VAL A 382 3.16 -26.56 12.47
N TYR A 383 3.73 -26.94 11.32
CA TYR A 383 5.08 -26.60 10.92
C TYR A 383 5.08 -25.78 9.63
N CYS A 384 5.86 -24.70 9.60
CA CYS A 384 6.11 -23.91 8.41
C CYS A 384 7.55 -24.15 7.91
N PHE A 385 7.68 -24.83 6.76
CA PHE A 385 8.97 -25.09 6.12
C PHE A 385 9.29 -23.99 5.11
N TYR A 386 10.37 -23.25 5.36
CA TYR A 386 10.82 -22.20 4.44
C TYR A 386 12.29 -22.38 4.08
N ARG A 387 12.58 -22.32 2.77
CA ARG A 387 13.91 -22.56 2.19
C ARG A 387 14.93 -21.44 2.39
N ARG A 388 14.58 -20.41 3.17
CA ARG A 388 15.45 -19.25 3.47
C ARG A 388 15.20 -18.84 4.93
N ARG A 389 15.87 -17.77 5.34
CA ARG A 389 15.67 -17.14 6.65
C ARG A 389 14.26 -16.57 6.78
N ILE A 390 13.75 -16.55 8.02
CA ILE A 390 12.46 -15.96 8.35
C ILE A 390 12.39 -14.48 7.92
N GLU A 391 13.50 -13.75 8.05
CA GLU A 391 13.62 -12.34 7.62
C GLU A 391 13.41 -12.13 6.12
N ASP A 392 13.65 -13.16 5.30
CA ASP A 392 13.49 -13.13 3.84
C ASP A 392 12.10 -13.63 3.40
N MET A 393 11.16 -13.85 4.33
CA MET A 393 9.81 -14.30 3.99
C MET A 393 9.02 -13.17 3.29
N PRO A 394 8.38 -13.45 2.14
CA PRO A 394 7.58 -12.46 1.43
C PRO A 394 6.21 -12.19 2.06
N ALA A 395 5.80 -12.95 3.10
CA ALA A 395 4.58 -12.67 3.84
C ALA A 395 4.67 -11.35 4.62
N ALA A 396 3.52 -10.77 4.95
CA ALA A 396 3.46 -9.62 5.85
C ALA A 396 4.06 -9.98 7.21
N LYS A 397 4.84 -9.06 7.79
CA LYS A 397 5.50 -9.28 9.10
C LYS A 397 4.47 -9.58 10.20
N GLU A 398 3.33 -8.91 10.15
CA GLU A 398 2.22 -9.10 11.09
C GLU A 398 1.61 -10.50 10.99
N GLU A 399 1.56 -11.07 9.78
CA GLU A 399 1.03 -12.42 9.56
C GLU A 399 2.02 -13.49 10.02
N ILE A 400 3.32 -13.26 9.86
CA ILE A 400 4.37 -14.13 10.38
C ILE A 400 4.33 -14.12 11.92
N HIS A 401 4.29 -12.94 12.54
CA HIS A 401 4.19 -12.81 14.00
C HIS A 401 2.91 -13.45 14.53
N GLY A 402 1.76 -13.21 13.90
CA GLY A 402 0.50 -13.83 14.32
C GLY A 402 0.51 -15.36 14.23
N ALA A 403 1.20 -15.93 13.23
CA ALA A 403 1.37 -17.38 13.16
C ALA A 403 2.28 -17.92 14.29
N MET A 404 3.34 -17.20 14.64
CA MET A 404 4.21 -17.57 15.77
C MET A 404 3.46 -17.53 17.11
N GLU A 405 2.66 -16.49 17.34
CA GLU A 405 1.83 -16.35 18.55
C GLU A 405 0.77 -17.46 18.67
N GLU A 406 0.29 -17.98 17.53
CA GLU A 406 -0.64 -19.11 17.47
C GLU A 406 0.04 -20.48 17.64
N GLY A 407 1.36 -20.52 17.87
CA GLY A 407 2.12 -21.75 18.15
C GLY A 407 2.64 -22.48 16.91
N VAL A 408 2.64 -21.84 15.73
CA VAL A 408 3.24 -22.42 14.51
C VAL A 408 4.76 -22.51 14.67
N GLN A 409 5.32 -23.68 14.38
CA GLN A 409 6.76 -23.93 14.45
C GLN A 409 7.43 -23.63 13.10
N PHE A 410 8.31 -22.64 13.07
CA PHE A 410 9.03 -22.24 11.86
C PHE A 410 10.33 -23.02 11.71
N LEU A 411 10.46 -23.72 10.58
CA LEU A 411 11.65 -24.47 10.19
C LEU A 411 12.25 -23.79 8.97
N ALA A 412 13.12 -22.81 9.23
CA ALA A 412 13.90 -22.11 8.23
C ALA A 412 15.21 -22.88 7.96
N LEU A 413 15.52 -23.07 6.67
CA LEU A 413 16.73 -23.76 6.19
C LEU A 413 17.74 -22.78 5.59
#